data_AF-A0A662EHV8-F1
#
_entry.id   AF-A0A662EHV8-F1
#
_cell.length_a   1.000
_cell.length_b   1.000
_cell.length_c   1.000
_cell.angle_alpha   90.00
_cell.angle_beta   90.00
_cell.angle_gamma   90.00
#
_symmetry.space_group_name_H-M   'P 1'
#
loop_
_entity.id
_entity.type
_entity.pdbx_description
1 polymer ?
#
loop_
_entity_poly.entity_id
_entity_poly.type
_entity_poly.pdbx_seq_one_letter_code
_entity_poly.pdbx_strand_id
1 'polypeptide(L)' 'MKEGFAVWFTGLPASGKTTLAKALEAELKRRGVEPVQRLDGDIVRQDL' A
#
# COMPACT_ATOMS: atom_id res chain seq x y z
N MET A 1 -12.32 -1.81 -19.56
CA MET A 1 -11.61 -2.45 -18.43
C MET A 1 -10.94 -1.33 -17.64
N LYS A 2 -11.02 -1.32 -16.30
CA LYS A 2 -10.19 -0.41 -15.51
C LYS A 2 -8.81 -1.06 -15.36
N GLU A 3 -7.76 -0.32 -15.69
CA GLU A 3 -6.39 -0.77 -15.51
C GLU A 3 -5.98 -0.66 -14.03
N GLY A 4 -5.25 -1.65 -13.53
CA GLY A 4 -4.63 -1.59 -12.22
C GLY A 4 -3.39 -0.69 -12.24
N PHE A 5 -3.00 -0.16 -11.08
CA PHE A 5 -1.78 0.61 -10.91
C PHE A 5 -1.09 0.28 -9.60
N ALA A 6 0.19 0.64 -9.50
CA ALA A 6 0.98 0.49 -8.28
C ALA A 6 1.44 1.85 -7.76
N VAL A 7 1.43 2.02 -6.44
CA VAL A 7 2.04 3.18 -5.76
C VAL A 7 3.23 2.68 -4.96
N TRP A 8 4.43 3.10 -5.35
CA TRP A 8 5.68 2.67 -4.72
C TRP A 8 6.22 3.74 -3.75
N PHE A 9 6.08 3.49 -2.46
CA PHE A 9 6.65 4.36 -1.43
C PHE A 9 8.13 4.04 -1.20
N THR A 10 9.01 5.02 -1.44
CA THR A 10 10.46 4.93 -1.18
C THR A 10 10.92 6.09 -0.29
N GLY A 11 12.05 5.93 0.40
CA GLY A 11 12.58 6.91 1.35
C GLY A 11 13.33 6.28 2.53
N LEU A 12 14.03 7.12 3.30
CA LEU A 12 14.84 6.72 4.45
C LEU A 12 14.04 5.92 5.52
N PRO A 13 14.69 5.09 6.34
CA PRO A 13 14.05 4.49 7.51
C PRO A 13 13.34 5.57 8.37
N ALA A 14 12.18 5.22 8.95
CA ALA A 14 11.34 6.14 9.72
C ALA A 14 10.79 7.38 8.97
N SER A 15 10.92 7.49 7.64
CA SER A 15 10.35 8.60 6.85
C SER A 15 8.81 8.58 6.69
N GLY A 16 8.10 7.67 7.36
CA GLY A 16 6.63 7.60 7.32
C GLY A 16 6.00 6.79 6.18
N LYS A 17 6.78 6.02 5.40
CA LYS A 17 6.27 5.20 4.27
C LYS A 17 5.10 4.30 4.66
N THR A 18 5.25 3.49 5.72
CA THR A 18 4.20 2.57 6.19
C THR A 18 2.96 3.32 6.68
N THR A 19 3.13 4.48 7.30
CA THR A 19 2.02 5.35 7.73
C THR A 19 1.21 5.83 6.53
N LEU A 20 1.88 6.33 5.49
CA LEU A 20 1.22 6.78 4.26
C LEU A 20 0.57 5.62 3.50
N ALA A 21 1.24 4.47 3.40
CA ALA A 21 0.71 3.29 2.71
C ALA A 21 -0.61 2.79 3.34
N LYS A 22 -0.69 2.75 4.68
CA LYS A 22 -1.92 2.38 5.41
C LYS A 22 -3.05 3.40 5.20
N ALA A 23 -2.72 4.69 5.26
CA ALA A 23 -3.70 5.75 5.03
C ALA A 23 -4.25 5.73 3.60
N LEU A 24 -3.37 5.53 2.61
CA LEU A 24 -3.77 5.41 1.20
C LEU A 24 -4.65 4.18 0.96
N GLU A 25 -4.29 3.03 1.52
CA GLU A 25 -5.10 1.80 1.45
C GLU A 25 -6.52 2.06 1.95
N ALA A 26 -6.67 2.63 3.15
CA ALA A 26 -7.98 2.94 3.74
C ALA A 26 -8.78 3.93 2.88
N GLU A 27 -8.12 4.96 2.34
CA GLU A 27 -8.77 5.96 1.50
C GLU A 27 -9.24 5.40 0.15
N LEU A 28 -8.44 4.54 -0.49
CA LEU A 28 -8.83 3.88 -1.74
C LEU A 28 -10.06 2.98 -1.54
N LYS A 29 -10.06 2.17 -0.47
CA LYS A 29 -11.21 1.33 -0.07
C LYS A 29 -12.45 2.19 0.19
N ARG A 30 -12.30 3.29 0.94
CA ARG A 30 -13.40 4.25 1.21
C ARG A 30 -13.97 4.86 -0.07
N ARG A 31 -13.17 5.04 -1.12
CA ARG A 31 -13.60 5.54 -2.43
C ARG A 31 -14.20 4.46 -3.34
N GLY A 32 -14.33 3.21 -2.86
CA GLY A 32 -14.80 2.09 -3.67
C GLY A 32 -13.80 1.65 -4.75
N VAL A 33 -12.52 1.99 -4.59
CA VAL A 33 -11.45 1.44 -5.41
C VAL A 33 -11.10 0.08 -4.79
N GLU A 34 -11.58 -0.98 -5.41
CA GLU A 34 -11.38 -2.38 -5.02
C GLU A 34 -11.08 -3.20 -6.29
N PRO A 35 -10.19 -4.21 -6.24
CA PRO A 35 -9.43 -4.64 -5.07
C PRO A 35 -8.21 -3.75 -4.78
N VAL A 36 -7.87 -3.60 -3.50
CA VAL A 36 -6.63 -2.91 -3.05
C VAL A 36 -5.80 -3.86 -2.19
N GLN A 37 -4.53 -4.01 -2.56
CA GLN A 37 -3.55 -4.81 -1.82
C GLN A 37 -2.34 -3.95 -1.45
N ARG A 38 -1.93 -3.99 -0.18
CA ARG A 38 -0.70 -3.38 0.31
C ARG A 38 0.38 -4.44 0.46
N LEU A 39 1.50 -4.26 -0.23
CA LEU A 39 2.69 -5.10 -0.11
C LEU A 39 3.71 -4.37 0.76
N ASP A 40 3.95 -4.87 1.96
CA ASP A 40 4.95 -4.33 2.89
C ASP A 40 6.05 -5.38 3.11
N GLY A 41 7.31 -4.96 3.14
CA GLY A 41 8.45 -5.87 3.29
C GLY A 41 8.39 -6.68 4.59
N ASP A 42 7.78 -6.13 5.65
CA ASP A 42 7.54 -6.88 6.89
C ASP A 42 6.45 -7.95 6.73
N ILE A 43 5.45 -7.71 5.88
CA ILE A 43 4.34 -8.65 5.62
C ILE A 43 4.80 -9.75 4.67
N VAL A 44 5.49 -9.38 3.59
CA VAL A 44 5.99 -10.34 2.59
C VAL A 44 7.02 -11.31 3.19
N ARG A 45 7.74 -10.90 4.24
CA ARG A 45 8.67 -11.77 4.97
C ARG A 45 8.00 -12.79 5.90
N GLN A 46 6.71 -12.64 6.22
CA GLN A 46 5.99 -13.61 7.06
C GLN A 46 5.32 -14.73 6.25
N ASP A 47 5.18 -14.55 4.93
CA ASP A 47 4.47 -15.47 4.04
C ASP A 47 5.42 -16.29 3.11
N LEU A 48 6.71 -16.46 3.48
CA LEU A 48 7.69 -17.31 2.79
C LEU A 48 8.28 -18.39 3.70
#